data_AF-A0A645EYX9-F1
#
_entry.id   AF-A0A645EYX9-F1
#
_cell.length_a   1.000
_cell.length_b   1.000
_cell.length_c   1.000
_cell.angle_alpha   90.00
_cell.angle_beta   90.00
_cell.angle_gamma   90.00
#
_symmetry.space_group_name_H-M   'P 1'
#
loop_
_entity.id
_entity.type
_entity.pdbx_description
1 polymer ?
#
loop_
_entity_poly.entity_id
_entity_poly.type
_entity_poly.pdbx_seq_one_letter_code
_entity_poly.pdbx_strand_id
1 'polypeptide(L)' 'MGGTPLIELYGLYAEVSDLLAARGVQIARNLVGNYITSLEMAGASVTLVKADSELLDYWDAPVSTTGLRW' A
#
# COMPACT_ATOMS: atom_id res chain seq x y z
N MET A 1 -6.21 -6.16 7.30
CA MET A 1 -5.97 -7.25 8.28
C MET A 1 -6.85 -8.48 8.04
N GLY A 2 -7.74 -8.48 7.05
CA GLY A 2 -8.58 -9.64 6.72
C GLY A 2 -10.02 -9.26 6.47
N GLY A 3 -10.71 -8.87 7.55
CA GLY A 3 -12.15 -8.60 7.55
C GLY A 3 -12.58 -7.17 7.16
N THR A 4 -11.66 -6.32 6.70
CA THR A 4 -11.99 -4.94 6.27
C THR A 4 -12.34 -4.89 4.78
N PRO A 5 -13.51 -4.35 4.38
CA PRO A 5 -13.89 -4.18 2.99
C PRO A 5 -12.87 -3.36 2.19
N LEU A 6 -12.66 -3.74 0.92
CA LEU A 6 -11.71 -3.04 0.04
C LEU A 6 -12.04 -1.55 -0.13
N ILE A 7 -13.33 -1.19 -0.16
CA ILE A 7 -13.77 0.21 -0.24
C ILE A 7 -13.31 1.04 0.98
N GLU A 8 -13.30 0.46 2.18
CA GLU A 8 -12.81 1.12 3.39
C GLU A 8 -11.28 1.28 3.35
N LEU A 9 -10.55 0.31 2.78
CA LEU A 9 -9.11 0.43 2.58
C LEU A 9 -8.75 1.56 1.62
N TYR A 10 -9.56 1.78 0.57
CA TYR A 10 -9.38 2.94 -0.32
C TYR A 10 -9.75 4.26 0.36
N GLY A 11 -10.77 4.28 1.23
CA GLY A 11 -11.07 5.45 2.07
C GLY A 11 -9.89 5.79 2.99
N LEU A 12 -9.30 4.79 3.65
CA LEU A 12 -8.08 4.97 4.44
C LEU A 12 -6.91 5.49 3.60
N TYR A 13 -6.72 4.96 2.39
CA TYR A 13 -5.66 5.42 1.48
C TYR A 13 -5.81 6.89 1.11
N ALA A 14 -7.04 7.35 0.84
CA ALA A 14 -7.30 8.76 0.51
C ALA A 14 -6.86 9.69 1.66
N GLU A 15 -7.26 9.39 2.90
CA GLU A 15 -6.86 10.15 4.09
C GLU A 15 -5.33 10.16 4.28
N VAL A 16 -4.65 9.01 4.10
CA VAL A 16 -3.20 8.92 4.20
C VAL A 16 -2.51 9.73 3.10
N SER A 17 -3.01 9.67 1.87
CA SER A 17 -2.48 10.42 0.73
C SER A 17 -2.56 11.93 0.98
N ASP A 18 -3.69 12.42 1.46
CA ASP A 18 -3.89 13.85 1.77
C ASP A 18 -2.98 14.33 2.90
N LEU A 19 -2.82 13.51 3.95
CA LEU A 19 -1.91 13.80 5.06
C LEU A 19 -0.43 13.85 4.62
N LEU A 20 -0.02 12.98 3.70
CA LEU A 20 1.34 12.96 3.16
C LEU A 20 1.59 14.14 2.22
N ALA A 21 0.63 14.45 1.33
CA ALA A 21 0.70 15.59 0.43
C ALA A 21 0.80 16.92 1.21
N ALA A 22 0.02 17.09 2.27
CA ALA A 22 0.09 18.27 3.15
C ALA A 22 1.47 18.43 3.84
N ARG A 23 2.24 17.35 3.93
CA ARG A 23 3.61 17.33 4.49
C ARG A 23 4.70 17.38 3.40
N GLY A 24 4.32 17.54 2.13
CA GLY A 24 5.25 17.57 1.00
C GLY A 24 5.86 16.21 0.67
N VAL A 25 5.25 15.11 1.11
CA VAL A 25 5.72 13.74 0.80
C VAL A 25 4.99 13.22 -0.42
N GLN A 26 5.74 12.89 -1.48
CA GLN A 26 5.20 12.31 -2.70
C GLN A 26 5.11 10.78 -2.59
N ILE A 27 3.95 10.21 -2.91
CA ILE A 27 3.78 8.76 -3.05
C ILE A 27 4.17 8.36 -4.48
N ALA A 28 5.27 7.62 -4.63
CA ALA A 28 5.71 7.12 -5.95
C ALA A 28 4.93 5.87 -6.38
N ARG A 29 4.68 4.94 -5.46
CA ARG A 29 3.97 3.66 -5.67
C ARG A 29 3.08 3.37 -4.48
N ASN A 30 2.00 2.61 -4.68
CA ASN A 30 1.09 2.20 -3.62
C ASN A 30 0.56 0.78 -3.87
N LEU A 31 0.17 0.11 -2.78
CA LEU A 31 -0.56 -1.15 -2.80
C LEU A 31 -1.69 -1.04 -1.76
N VAL A 32 -2.92 -1.29 -2.19
CA VAL A 32 -4.11 -1.25 -1.33
C VAL A 32 -4.84 -2.59 -1.41
N GLY A 33 -4.88 -3.33 -0.30
CA GLY A 33 -5.50 -4.66 -0.27
C GLY A 33 -5.02 -5.55 0.87
N ASN A 34 -5.37 -6.84 0.78
CA ASN A 34 -5.04 -7.86 1.76
C ASN A 34 -3.68 -8.54 1.46
N TYR A 35 -2.57 -7.85 1.76
CA TYR A 35 -1.22 -8.38 1.54
C TYR A 35 -0.66 -9.15 2.74
N ILE A 36 -0.87 -8.63 3.95
CA ILE A 36 -0.50 -9.27 5.21
C ILE A 36 -1.74 -9.24 6.11
N THR A 37 -2.31 -10.42 6.40
CA THR A 37 -3.58 -10.57 7.12
C THR A 37 -3.41 -11.26 8.47
N SER A 38 -4.43 -11.12 9.32
CA SER A 38 -4.56 -11.78 10.61
C SER A 38 -5.96 -12.40 10.69
N LEU A 39 -6.16 -13.51 9.97
CA LEU A 39 -7.47 -14.17 9.78
C LEU A 39 -8.54 -13.16 9.32
N GLU A 40 -9.68 -13.10 10.00
CA GLU A 40 -10.83 -12.23 9.69
C GLU A 40 -10.81 -10.91 10.49
N MET A 41 -9.65 -10.49 11.02
CA MET A 41 -9.56 -9.26 11.82
C MET A 41 -10.00 -8.04 11.00
N ALA A 42 -10.99 -7.31 11.54
CA ALA A 42 -11.36 -5.98 11.06
C ALA A 42 -10.28 -4.98 11.49
N GLY A 43 -9.52 -4.47 10.52
CA GLY A 43 -8.46 -3.50 10.74
C GLY A 43 -7.54 -3.37 9.53
N ALA A 44 -6.64 -2.39 9.59
CA ALA A 44 -5.66 -2.10 8.55
C ALA A 44 -4.31 -1.74 9.18
N SER A 45 -3.26 -1.86 8.38
CA SER A 45 -1.91 -1.36 8.69
C SER A 45 -1.45 -0.47 7.55
N VAL A 46 -0.77 0.62 7.88
CA VAL A 46 -0.14 1.52 6.90
C VAL A 46 1.37 1.34 7.01
N THR A 47 2.01 1.06 5.88
CA THR A 47 3.47 0.92 5.78
C THR A 47 4.00 2.00 4.84
N LEU A 48 4.97 2.78 5.31
CA LEU A 48 5.67 3.77 4.50
C LEU A 48 7.12 3.35 4.35
N VAL A 49 7.61 3.32 3.11
CA VAL A 49 9.00 3.03 2.79
C VAL A 49 9.56 4.23 2.04
N LYS A 50 10.66 4.80 2.55
CA LYS A 50 11.40 5.83 1.82
C LYS A 50 12.05 5.16 0.62
N ALA A 51 11.64 5.55 -0.58
CA ALA A 51 12.22 5.05 -1.81
C ALA A 51 13.26 6.02 -2.36
N ASP A 52 14.32 5.45 -2.93
CA ASP A 52 15.23 6.11 -3.85
C ASP A 52 15.04 5.50 -5.25
N SER A 53 15.86 5.95 -6.22
CA SER A 53 15.75 5.47 -7.60
C SER A 53 16.02 3.98 -7.73
N GLU A 54 17.02 3.45 -7.01
CA GLU A 54 17.36 2.02 -7.08
C GLU A 54 16.20 1.16 -6.56
N LEU A 55 15.57 1.56 -5.46
CA LEU A 55 14.42 0.83 -4.93
C LEU A 55 13.21 0.87 -5.88
N LEU A 56 13.00 1.98 -6.59
CA LEU A 56 11.95 2.09 -7.59
C LEU A 56 12.22 1.19 -8.81
N ASP A 57 13.49 1.06 -9.22
CA ASP A 57 13.87 0.13 -10.30
C ASP A 57 13.56 -1.32 -9.92
N TYR A 58 13.83 -1.73 -8.67
CA TYR A 58 13.47 -3.07 -8.19
C TYR A 58 11.96 -3.26 -8.04
N TRP A 59 11.23 -2.22 -7.64
CA TRP A 59 9.77 -2.28 -7.56
C TRP A 59 9.13 -2.47 -8.92
N ASP A 60 9.59 -1.72 -9.94
CA ASP A 60 9.02 -1.75 -11.27
C ASP A 60 9.46 -2.98 -12.10
N ALA A 61 10.43 -3.74 -11.62
CA ALA A 61 10.86 -4.99 -12.26
C ALA A 61 9.70 -6.01 -12.33
N PRO A 62 9.60 -6.83 -13.39
CA PRO A 62 8.51 -7.79 -13.54
C PRO A 62 8.42 -8.79 -12.39
N VAL A 63 7.20 -9.09 -11.95
CA VAL A 63 6.93 -10.08 -10.91
C VAL A 63 5.74 -10.95 -11.29
N SER A 64 5.84 -12.26 -11.07
CA SER A 64 4.74 -13.20 -11.31
C SER A 64 4.61 -14.18 -10.15
N THR A 65 3.93 -13.73 -9.10
CA THR A 65 3.56 -14.56 -7.93
C THR A 65 2.05 -14.64 -7.80
N THR A 66 1.54 -15.37 -6.81
CA THR A 66 0.11 -15.43 -6.51
C THR A 66 -0.43 -14.13 -5.91
N GLY A 67 0.38 -13.41 -5.14
CA GLY A 67 -0.02 -12.18 -4.44
C GLY A 67 0.34 -10.88 -5.16
N LEU A 68 1.34 -10.91 -6.06
CA LEU A 68 1.81 -9.75 -6.81
C LEU A 68 2.09 -10.15 -8.26
N ARG A 69 1.56 -9.37 -9.20
CA ARG A 69 1.76 -9.58 -10.63
C ARG A 69 1.73 -8.25 -11.39
N TRP A 70 2.84 -7.93 -12.06
CA TRP A 70 2.95 -6.89 -13.08
C TRP A 70 4.12 -7.21 -14.02
#